data_AF-A0A924VGT5-F1
#
_entry.id   AF-A0A924VGT5-F1
#
_cell.length_a   1.000
_cell.length_b   1.000
_cell.length_c   1.000
_cell.angle_alpha   90.00
_cell.angle_beta   90.00
_cell.angle_gamma   90.00
#
_symmetry.space_group_name_H-M   'P 1'
#
loop_
_entity.id
_entity.type
_entity.pdbx_description
1 polymer ?
#
loop_
_entity_poly.entity_id
_entity_poly.type
_entity_poly.pdbx_seq_one_letter_code
_entity_poly.pdbx_strand_id
1 'polypeptide(L)'
;MSLSDFLSPISFNSAPDGLYTSHLGSKIEMHHTDFPDLDSNTYDIAIIGVQEDRNATGNTGTALSADYFREKFYSLNEGNYTTRIVDVGNIKAGHTVSDTYVALKLVV
;
A
#
# COMPACT_ATOMS: atom_id res chain seq x y z
N MET A 1 -18.27 0.85 -10.61
CA MET A 1 -17.27 0.96 -9.54
C MET A 1 -16.13 0.04 -9.91
N SER A 2 -14.97 0.62 -10.17
CA SER A 2 -13.71 -0.07 -10.40
C SER A 2 -13.01 -0.30 -9.06
N LEU A 3 -12.10 -1.27 -9.01
CA LEU A 3 -11.22 -1.51 -7.85
C LEU A 3 -10.45 -0.23 -7.45
N SER A 4 -9.96 0.51 -8.46
CA SER A 4 -9.23 1.76 -8.29
C SER A 4 -10.01 2.85 -7.56
N ASP A 5 -11.35 2.80 -7.57
CA ASP A 5 -12.20 3.81 -6.93
C ASP A 5 -12.06 3.79 -5.39
N PHE A 6 -11.59 2.67 -4.83
CA PHE A 6 -11.42 2.48 -3.38
C PHE A 6 -9.99 2.75 -2.90
N LEU A 7 -9.05 2.94 -3.82
CA LEU A 7 -7.63 3.01 -3.53
C LEU A 7 -7.10 4.40 -3.86
N SER A 8 -6.47 5.01 -2.86
CA SER A 8 -5.74 6.26 -3.03
C SER A 8 -4.25 5.97 -3.23
N PRO A 9 -3.54 6.79 -4.03
CA PRO A 9 -2.11 6.64 -4.21
C PRO A 9 -1.32 6.70 -2.90
N ILE A 10 -0.12 6.14 -2.91
CA ILE A 10 0.83 6.26 -1.80
C ILE A 10 1.27 7.72 -1.61
N SER A 11 1.52 8.12 -0.36
CA SER A 11 1.98 9.47 -0.05
C SER A 11 3.48 9.60 -0.29
N PHE A 12 3.91 10.74 -0.85
CA PHE A 12 5.30 11.03 -1.25
C PHE A 12 6.32 10.89 -0.10
N ASN A 13 5.93 11.00 1.17
CA ASN A 13 6.86 10.76 2.28
C ASN A 13 7.38 9.31 2.35
N SER A 14 6.76 8.39 1.59
CA SER A 14 7.09 6.97 1.57
C SER A 14 7.73 6.48 0.26
N ALA A 15 7.94 7.35 -0.75
CA ALA A 15 8.54 7.01 -2.05
C ALA A 15 9.36 8.19 -2.65
N PRO A 16 10.05 8.02 -3.77
CA PRO A 16 11.41 7.50 -3.98
C PRO A 16 12.53 8.57 -3.94
N ASP A 17 12.33 9.75 -3.34
CA ASP A 17 13.41 10.74 -3.19
C ASP A 17 14.43 10.21 -2.15
N GLY A 18 15.36 9.37 -2.60
CA GLY A 18 16.41 8.75 -1.78
C GLY A 18 16.50 7.22 -1.84
N LEU A 19 15.69 6.53 -2.66
CA LEU A 19 15.86 5.09 -2.85
C LEU A 19 17.03 4.80 -3.81
N TYR A 20 17.98 3.98 -3.39
CA TYR A 20 18.99 3.43 -4.28
C TYR A 20 18.38 2.36 -5.18
N THR A 21 18.99 2.13 -6.35
CA THR A 21 18.58 1.05 -7.26
C THR A 21 18.72 -0.35 -6.65
N SER A 22 19.51 -0.49 -5.58
CA SER A 22 19.65 -1.73 -4.81
C SER A 22 18.59 -1.90 -3.71
N HIS A 23 17.74 -0.90 -3.47
CA HIS A 23 16.68 -1.00 -2.48
C HIS A 23 15.46 -1.73 -3.04
N LEU A 24 14.78 -2.49 -2.19
CA LEU A 24 13.59 -3.27 -2.52
C LEU A 24 12.48 -2.38 -3.07
N GLY A 25 12.28 -1.18 -2.50
CA GLY A 25 11.30 -0.23 -3.00
C GLY A 25 11.51 0.14 -4.47
N SER A 26 12.75 0.14 -4.98
CA SER A 26 13.01 0.39 -6.41
C SER A 26 12.56 -0.75 -7.34
N LYS A 27 12.18 -1.91 -6.76
CA LYS A 27 11.71 -3.11 -7.48
C LYS A 27 10.20 -3.33 -7.36
N ILE A 28 9.52 -2.49 -6.59
CA ILE A 28 8.08 -2.59 -6.35
C ILE A 28 7.37 -1.62 -7.31
N GLU A 29 6.36 -2.12 -8.02
CA GLU A 29 5.48 -1.25 -8.78
C GLU A 29 4.47 -0.59 -7.84
N MET A 30 4.32 0.73 -7.91
CA MET A 30 3.57 1.49 -6.92
C MET A 30 2.49 2.36 -7.55
N HIS A 31 1.30 2.33 -6.96
CA HIS A 31 0.24 3.30 -7.23
C HIS A 31 0.62 4.68 -6.69
N HIS A 32 1.30 5.46 -7.51
CA HIS A 32 1.80 6.78 -7.13
C HIS A 32 1.07 7.91 -7.89
N THR A 33 1.10 7.85 -9.21
CA THR A 33 0.35 8.79 -10.07
C THR A 33 -0.77 8.06 -10.80
N ASP A 34 -0.43 6.91 -11.37
CA ASP A 34 -1.34 6.05 -12.10
C ASP A 34 -1.54 4.72 -11.35
N PHE A 35 -2.73 4.15 -11.48
CA PHE A 35 -3.04 2.85 -10.90
C PHE A 35 -2.31 1.73 -11.68
N PRO A 36 -1.60 0.80 -11.00
CA PRO A 36 -0.90 -0.31 -11.65
C PRO A 36 -1.86 -1.22 -12.42
N ASP A 37 -1.39 -1.79 -13.51
CA ASP A 37 -2.18 -2.77 -14.27
C ASP A 37 -2.08 -4.15 -13.59
N LEU A 38 -3.19 -4.63 -13.02
CA LEU A 38 -3.24 -5.85 -12.22
C LEU A 38 -3.57 -7.08 -13.05
N ASP A 39 -2.88 -7.24 -14.18
CA ASP A 39 -3.04 -8.39 -15.06
C ASP A 39 -2.77 -9.72 -14.34
N SER A 40 -3.46 -10.77 -14.81
CA SER A 40 -3.32 -12.12 -14.23
C SER A 40 -1.89 -12.64 -14.38
N ASN A 41 -1.31 -13.12 -13.28
CA ASN A 41 0.07 -13.61 -13.17
C ASN A 41 1.17 -12.54 -13.24
N THR A 42 0.86 -11.24 -13.11
CA THR A 42 1.90 -10.19 -13.11
C THR A 42 2.62 -10.07 -11.76
N TYR A 43 1.89 -10.21 -10.65
CA TYR A 43 2.43 -10.08 -9.30
C TYR A 43 2.13 -11.31 -8.45
N ASP A 44 3.00 -11.53 -7.47
CA ASP A 44 2.89 -12.61 -6.49
C ASP A 44 2.35 -12.09 -5.15
N ILE A 45 2.59 -10.81 -4.84
CA ILE A 45 2.13 -10.14 -3.60
C ILE A 45 1.60 -8.74 -3.94
N ALA A 46 0.46 -8.39 -3.37
CA ALA A 46 -0.07 -7.03 -3.35
C ALA A 46 0.01 -6.44 -1.93
N ILE A 47 0.51 -5.22 -1.81
CA ILE A 47 0.50 -4.42 -0.59
C ILE A 47 -0.70 -3.46 -0.67
N ILE A 48 -1.50 -3.46 0.39
CA ILE A 48 -2.63 -2.53 0.57
C ILE A 48 -2.53 -1.96 1.98
N GLY A 49 -2.51 -0.64 2.09
CA GLY A 49 -2.66 0.06 3.37
C GLY A 49 -4.13 0.32 3.68
N VAL A 50 -4.52 0.21 4.95
CA VAL A 50 -5.88 0.56 5.42
C VAL A 50 -5.75 1.61 6.50
N GLN A 51 -6.19 2.82 6.19
CA GLN A 51 -6.06 3.98 7.09
C GLN A 51 -7.21 4.00 8.09
N GLU A 52 -7.23 3.03 9.02
CA GLU A 52 -8.29 2.88 10.02
C GLU A 52 -7.71 2.57 11.39
N ASP A 53 -8.05 3.41 12.38
CA ASP A 53 -7.64 3.23 13.77
C ASP A 53 -8.78 3.47 14.78
N ARG A 54 -10.03 3.69 14.33
CA ARG A 54 -11.15 4.00 15.24
C ARG A 54 -11.47 2.87 16.23
N ASN A 55 -11.15 1.63 15.86
CA ASN A 55 -11.27 0.45 16.73
C ASN A 55 -9.93 0.01 17.35
N ALA A 56 -8.86 0.80 17.22
CA ALA A 56 -7.55 0.49 17.79
C ALA A 56 -7.44 0.98 19.24
N THR A 57 -8.08 0.26 20.17
CA THR A 57 -8.08 0.62 21.60
C THR A 57 -6.65 0.67 22.15
N GLY A 58 -6.23 1.85 22.62
CA GLY A 58 -4.89 2.07 23.17
C GLY A 58 -3.78 2.18 22.11
N ASN A 59 -4.12 2.29 20.82
CA ASN A 59 -3.14 2.34 19.73
C ASN A 59 -3.54 3.34 18.64
N THR A 60 -3.86 4.57 19.07
CA THR A 60 -4.20 5.70 18.20
C THR A 60 -3.04 6.04 17.26
N GLY A 61 -3.35 6.36 16.00
CA GLY A 61 -2.36 6.67 14.97
C GLY A 61 -1.97 5.48 14.09
N THR A 62 -2.50 4.28 14.36
CA THR A 62 -2.27 3.08 13.54
C THR A 62 -2.78 3.18 12.11
N ALA A 63 -3.66 4.14 11.82
CA ALA A 63 -4.05 4.49 10.45
C ALA A 63 -2.86 4.92 9.58
N LEU A 64 -1.75 5.39 10.18
CA LEU A 64 -0.51 5.75 9.49
C LEU A 64 0.49 4.59 9.35
N SER A 65 0.16 3.42 9.91
CA SER A 65 1.10 2.28 9.99
C SER A 65 1.61 1.81 8.63
N ALA A 66 0.76 1.84 7.60
CA ALA A 66 1.15 1.46 6.25
C ALA A 66 2.25 2.37 5.69
N ASP A 67 2.17 3.68 5.93
CA ASP A 67 3.18 4.64 5.44
C ASP A 67 4.51 4.47 6.18
N TYR A 68 4.48 4.25 7.51
CA TYR A 68 5.69 3.93 8.28
C TYR A 68 6.29 2.58 7.91
N PHE A 69 5.45 1.58 7.62
CA PHE A 69 5.89 0.28 7.12
C PHE A 69 6.62 0.46 5.79
N ARG A 70 6.04 1.20 4.83
CA ARG A 70 6.66 1.49 3.53
C ARG A 70 8.02 2.14 3.68
N GLU A 71 8.16 3.17 4.52
CA GLU A 71 9.43 3.85 4.78
C GLU A 71 10.57 2.86 5.14
N LYS A 72 10.27 1.88 6.00
CA LYS A 72 11.25 0.88 6.44
C LYS A 72 11.40 -0.28 5.47
N PHE A 73 10.30 -0.77 4.91
CA PHE A 73 10.31 -1.91 4.01
C PHE A 73 10.98 -1.57 2.67
N TYR A 74 10.72 -0.38 2.14
CA TYR A 74 11.27 0.06 0.85
C TYR A 74 12.75 0.39 0.92
N SER A 75 13.28 0.72 2.10
CA SER A 75 14.71 0.95 2.33
C SER A 75 15.52 -0.33 2.58
N LEU A 76 14.89 -1.50 2.66
CA LEU A 76 15.62 -2.77 2.71
C LEU A 76 16.36 -2.98 1.38
N ASN A 77 17.51 -3.65 1.43
CA ASN A 77 18.18 -4.07 0.20
C ASN A 77 17.39 -5.18 -0.50
N GLU A 78 17.42 -5.16 -1.83
CA GLU A 78 16.99 -6.27 -2.64
C GLU A 78 17.80 -7.53 -2.28
N GLY A 79 17.20 -8.70 -2.48
CA GLY A 79 17.87 -9.98 -2.35
C GLY A 79 17.67 -10.83 -3.59
N ASN A 80 18.08 -12.09 -3.55
CA ASN A 80 17.95 -13.02 -4.69
C ASN A 80 16.52 -13.54 -4.90
N TYR A 81 15.50 -12.75 -4.55
CA TYR A 81 14.10 -13.12 -4.64
C TYR A 81 13.55 -12.72 -6.01
N THR A 82 12.75 -13.59 -6.62
CA THR A 82 12.05 -13.30 -7.88
C THR A 82 10.60 -12.85 -7.65
N THR A 83 10.22 -12.63 -6.39
CA THR A 83 8.86 -12.25 -5.99
C THR A 83 8.52 -10.88 -6.56
N ARG A 84 7.45 -10.81 -7.34
CA ARG A 84 6.94 -9.59 -7.96
C ARG A 84 5.91 -8.99 -7.01
N ILE A 85 6.16 -7.76 -6.59
CA ILE A 85 5.35 -7.08 -5.59
C ILE A 85 4.78 -5.83 -6.23
N VAL A 86 3.48 -5.60 -5.98
CA VAL A 86 2.80 -4.34 -6.30
C VAL A 86 2.29 -3.71 -5.00
N ASP A 87 2.39 -2.39 -4.90
CA ASP A 87 1.70 -1.61 -3.87
C ASP A 87 0.59 -0.80 -4.53
N VAL A 88 -0.65 -1.18 -4.24
CA VAL A 88 -1.83 -0.56 -4.86
C VAL A 88 -2.34 0.65 -4.08
N GLY A 89 -1.63 1.04 -3.01
CA GLY A 89 -1.89 2.25 -2.25
C GLY A 89 -2.72 2.01 -1.00
N ASN A 90 -3.64 2.93 -0.71
CA ASN A 90 -4.34 3.01 0.56
C ASN A 90 -5.86 3.06 0.40
N ILE A 91 -6.57 2.25 1.19
CA ILE A 91 -7.99 2.48 1.50
C ILE A 91 -8.06 3.54 2.59
N LYS A 92 -8.75 4.65 2.30
CA LYS A 92 -9.01 5.72 3.28
C LYS A 92 -10.10 5.30 4.26
N ALA A 93 -10.05 5.79 5.50
CA ALA A 93 -11.16 5.66 6.43
C ALA A 93 -12.47 6.13 5.78
N GLY A 94 -13.48 5.24 5.77
CA GLY A 94 -14.83 5.61 5.36
C GLY A 94 -15.51 6.49 6.41
N HIS A 95 -16.70 6.99 6.08
CA HIS A 95 -17.48 7.83 7.01
C HIS A 95 -17.74 7.11 8.35
N THR A 96 -18.03 5.81 8.30
CA THR A 96 -18.08 4.91 9.45
C THR A 96 -17.03 3.80 9.31
N VAL A 97 -16.74 3.09 10.41
CA VAL A 97 -15.83 1.93 10.38
C VAL A 97 -16.36 0.82 9.47
N SER A 98 -17.69 0.63 9.44
CA SER A 98 -18.32 -0.35 8.56
C SER A 98 -18.08 -0.03 7.09
N ASP A 99 -18.03 1.25 6.71
CA ASP A 99 -17.75 1.65 5.33
C ASP A 99 -16.32 1.25 4.93
N THR A 100 -15.34 1.42 5.83
CA THR A 100 -13.97 0.94 5.62
C THR A 100 -13.94 -0.58 5.42
N TYR A 101 -14.68 -1.34 6.22
CA TYR A 101 -14.74 -2.80 6.10
C TYR A 101 -15.37 -3.25 4.79
N VAL A 102 -16.40 -2.56 4.31
CA VAL A 102 -17.01 -2.83 3.01
C VAL A 102 -16.02 -2.54 1.89
N ALA A 103 -15.31 -1.40 1.94
CA ALA A 103 -14.28 -1.07 0.96
C ALA A 103 -13.19 -2.15 0.90
N LEU A 104 -12.67 -2.58 2.05
CA LEU A 104 -11.66 -3.65 2.12
C LEU A 104 -12.17 -4.97 1.54
N LYS A 105 -13.41 -5.36 1.87
CA LYS A 105 -14.04 -6.58 1.34
C LYS A 105 -14.29 -6.53 -0.18
N LEU A 106 -14.43 -5.35 -0.77
CA LEU A 106 -14.57 -5.22 -2.21
C LEU A 106 -13.21 -5.30 -2.93
N VAL A 107 -12.12 -5.02 -2.20
CA VAL A 107 -10.74 -5.06 -2.70
C VAL A 107 -10.11 -6.46 -2.55
N VAL A 108 -10.47 -7.22 -1.50
CA VAL A 108 -9.90 -8.54 -1.14
C VAL A 108 -10.97 -9.62 -1.15
#